data_AF-A0A1W1V7T4-F1
#
_entry.id   AF-A0A1W1V7T4-F1
#
_cell.length_a   1.000
_cell.length_b   1.000
_cell.length_c   1.000
_cell.angle_alpha   90.00
_cell.angle_beta   90.00
_cell.angle_gamma   90.00
#
_symmetry.space_group_name_H-M   'P 1'
#
loop_
_entity.id
_entity.type
_entity.pdbx_description
1 polymer ?
#
loop_
_entity_poly.entity_id
_entity_poly.type
_entity_poly.pdbx_seq_one_letter_code
_entity_poly.pdbx_strand_id
1 'polypeptide(L)'
;MAAALVGKQIGDLLEKGTVPKEYQRFGSTVEEIFDDIRQLKLTYGDKTTEISPGAIGLYSYLNRVSVGVQQLMALNRKFMLEHIDRTDIVPLTELAAKVTGLKTFEELTEQELDNI
;
A
#
# COMPACT_ATOMS: atom_id res chain seq x y z
N MET A 1 -4.98 -9.62 -6.32
CA MET A 1 -4.01 -10.62 -5.81
C MET A 1 -2.78 -10.75 -6.72
N ALA A 2 -2.15 -9.63 -7.09
CA ALA A 2 -0.92 -9.66 -7.90
C ALA A 2 0.34 -9.77 -7.02
N ALA A 3 0.38 -9.02 -5.90
CA ALA A 3 1.51 -9.04 -4.97
C ALA A 3 1.82 -10.44 -4.41
N ALA A 4 0.79 -11.23 -4.10
CA ALA A 4 0.96 -12.61 -3.63
C ALA A 4 1.53 -13.55 -4.71
N LEU A 5 1.06 -13.40 -5.96
CA LEU A 5 1.54 -14.18 -7.10
C LEU A 5 3.00 -13.85 -7.42
N VAL A 6 3.34 -12.56 -7.43
CA VAL A 6 4.71 -12.08 -7.65
C VAL A 6 5.62 -12.54 -6.51
N GLY A 7 5.18 -12.44 -5.25
CA GLY A 7 5.93 -12.92 -4.10
C GLY A 7 6.22 -14.42 -4.19
N LYS A 8 5.22 -15.23 -4.55
CA LYS A 8 5.41 -16.67 -4.80
C LYS A 8 6.40 -16.91 -5.95
N GLN A 9 6.24 -16.23 -7.08
CA GLN A 9 7.11 -16.39 -8.23
C GLN A 9 8.56 -16.07 -7.90
N ILE A 10 8.82 -15.00 -7.13
CA ILE A 10 10.16 -14.66 -6.67
C ILE A 10 10.71 -15.75 -5.76
N GLY A 11 9.89 -16.29 -4.84
CA GLY A 11 10.24 -17.45 -4.02
C GLY A 11 10.67 -18.66 -4.85
N ASP A 12 9.86 -19.05 -5.84
CA ASP A 12 10.16 -20.17 -6.74
C ASP A 12 11.46 -19.94 -7.54
N LEU A 13 11.76 -18.68 -7.91
CA LEU A 13 12.99 -18.31 -8.61
C LEU A 13 14.23 -18.32 -7.71
N LEU A 14 14.06 -18.00 -6.42
CA LEU A 14 15.11 -18.11 -5.40
C LEU A 14 15.50 -19.58 -5.18
N GLU A 15 14.52 -20.46 -5.04
CA GLU A 15 14.75 -21.91 -4.90
C GLU A 15 15.48 -22.49 -6.13
N LYS A 16 15.18 -21.99 -7.32
CA LYS A 16 15.84 -22.40 -8.57
C LYS A 16 17.19 -21.74 -8.81
N GLY A 17 17.59 -20.74 -8.02
CA GLY A 17 18.79 -19.94 -8.24
C GLY A 17 18.76 -19.08 -9.51
N THR A 18 17.58 -18.87 -10.11
CA THR A 18 17.41 -18.13 -11.38
C THR A 18 16.75 -16.76 -11.14
N VAL A 19 17.15 -16.09 -10.07
CA VAL A 19 16.61 -14.78 -9.68
C VAL A 19 17.03 -13.71 -10.70
N PRO A 20 16.12 -12.85 -11.20
CA PRO A 20 16.47 -11.76 -12.10
C PRO A 20 17.50 -10.79 -11.48
N LYS A 21 18.39 -10.22 -12.30
CA LYS A 21 19.45 -9.29 -11.84
C LYS A 21 18.92 -8.10 -11.03
N GLU A 22 17.71 -7.65 -11.34
CA GLU A 22 17.04 -6.55 -10.63
C GLU A 22 16.76 -6.85 -9.15
N TYR A 23 16.58 -8.13 -8.81
CA TYR A 23 16.36 -8.60 -7.44
C TYR A 23 17.66 -9.07 -6.78
N GLN A 24 18.62 -9.58 -7.55
CA GLN A 24 19.94 -10.00 -7.05
C GLN A 24 20.72 -8.87 -6.35
N ARG A 25 20.48 -7.60 -6.72
CA ARG A 25 21.10 -6.46 -6.04
C ARG A 25 20.69 -6.32 -4.57
N PHE A 26 19.56 -6.91 -4.18
CA PHE A 26 19.08 -6.89 -2.80
C PHE A 26 19.57 -8.11 -2.02
N GLY A 27 19.80 -9.22 -2.72
CA GLY A 27 20.44 -10.42 -2.17
C GLY A 27 20.02 -11.68 -2.92
N SER A 28 20.26 -12.82 -2.27
CA SER A 28 20.04 -14.16 -2.81
C SER A 28 19.10 -15.02 -1.95
N THR A 29 18.64 -14.49 -0.82
CA THR A 29 17.74 -15.17 0.12
C THR A 29 16.39 -14.45 0.23
N VAL A 30 15.38 -15.15 0.77
CA VAL A 30 14.06 -14.55 1.07
C VAL A 30 14.22 -13.41 2.07
N GLU A 31 15.05 -13.56 3.10
CA GLU A 31 15.32 -12.49 4.07
C GLU A 31 15.90 -11.22 3.47
N GLU A 32 16.80 -11.36 2.50
CA GLU A 32 17.47 -10.22 1.88
C GLU A 32 16.57 -9.51 0.87
N ILE A 33 15.72 -10.25 0.15
CA ILE A 33 14.86 -9.68 -0.89
C ILE A 33 13.57 -9.08 -0.31
N PHE A 34 12.98 -9.69 0.73
CA PHE A 34 11.72 -9.23 1.32
C PHE A 34 11.96 -8.41 2.58
N ASP A 35 12.06 -7.09 2.44
CA ASP A 35 12.43 -6.18 3.55
C ASP A 35 11.52 -6.29 4.80
N ASP A 36 10.20 -6.43 4.58
CA ASP A 36 9.20 -6.50 5.65
C ASP A 36 9.18 -7.83 6.42
N ILE A 37 9.92 -8.84 5.97
CA ILE A 37 10.03 -10.12 6.69
C ILE A 37 10.60 -9.92 8.10
N ARG A 38 11.38 -8.86 8.32
CA ARG A 38 11.88 -8.47 9.65
C ARG A 38 10.74 -8.16 10.62
N GLN A 39 9.68 -7.49 10.16
CA GLN A 39 8.50 -7.22 10.97
C GLN A 39 7.72 -8.51 11.28
N LEU A 40 7.64 -9.41 10.29
CA LEU A 40 7.04 -10.73 10.49
C LEU A 40 7.84 -11.56 11.51
N LYS A 41 9.18 -11.51 11.48
CA LYS A 41 10.04 -12.18 12.47
C LYS A 41 9.84 -11.61 13.87
N LEU A 42 9.65 -10.30 14.02
CA LEU A 42 9.33 -9.70 15.33
C LEU A 42 7.99 -10.19 15.89
N THR A 43 7.02 -10.51 15.02
CA THR A 43 5.67 -10.92 15.42
C THR A 43 5.56 -12.43 15.62
N TYR A 44 6.17 -13.22 14.74
CA TYR A 44 5.99 -14.67 14.67
C TYR A 44 7.24 -15.47 15.08
N GLY A 45 8.39 -14.83 15.25
CA GLY A 45 9.65 -15.50 15.61
C GLY A 45 10.05 -16.56 14.59
N ASP A 46 10.40 -17.75 15.07
CA ASP A 46 10.87 -18.86 14.24
C ASP A 46 9.80 -19.36 13.24
N LYS A 47 8.51 -19.16 13.56
CA LYS A 47 7.39 -19.54 12.68
C LYS A 47 7.35 -18.72 11.39
N THR A 48 8.11 -17.62 11.28
CA THR A 48 8.21 -16.88 10.02
C THR A 48 8.79 -17.73 8.88
N THR A 49 9.59 -18.74 9.20
CA THR A 49 10.14 -19.68 8.20
C THR A 49 9.07 -20.54 7.52
N GLU A 50 7.90 -20.70 8.15
CA GLU A 50 6.76 -21.45 7.60
C GLU A 50 5.88 -20.56 6.67
N ILE A 51 6.10 -19.24 6.67
CA ILE A 51 5.30 -18.30 5.89
C ILE A 51 5.79 -18.30 4.44
N SER A 52 4.87 -18.61 3.51
CA SER A 52 5.20 -18.59 2.08
C SER A 52 5.65 -17.20 1.59
N PRO A 53 6.59 -17.12 0.62
CA PRO A 53 6.99 -15.86 -0.02
C PRO A 53 5.83 -15.06 -0.61
N GLY A 54 4.76 -15.73 -1.07
CA GLY A 54 3.54 -15.07 -1.53
C GLY A 54 2.80 -14.34 -0.42
N ALA A 55 2.71 -14.92 0.78
CA ALA A 55 2.11 -14.27 1.93
C ALA A 55 2.95 -13.07 2.40
N ILE A 56 4.29 -13.20 2.39
CA ILE A 56 5.20 -12.11 2.71
C ILE A 56 5.02 -10.95 1.71
N GLY A 57 4.98 -11.24 0.41
CA GLY A 57 4.75 -10.24 -0.62
C GLY A 57 3.40 -9.53 -0.50
N LEU A 58 2.34 -10.25 -0.10
CA LEU A 58 1.04 -9.64 0.19
C LEU A 58 1.09 -8.73 1.42
N TYR A 59 1.73 -9.19 2.49
CA TYR A 59 1.93 -8.39 3.71
C TYR A 59 2.64 -7.08 3.39
N SER A 60 3.77 -7.14 2.67
CA SER A 60 4.52 -5.96 2.24
C SER A 60 3.67 -4.95 1.47
N TYR A 61 2.86 -5.45 0.54
CA TYR A 61 1.98 -4.60 -0.24
C TYR A 61 0.93 -3.91 0.65
N LEU A 62 0.29 -4.65 1.54
CA LEU A 62 -0.71 -4.10 2.46
C LEU A 62 -0.08 -3.12 3.45
N ASN A 63 1.13 -3.40 3.95
CA ASN A 63 1.87 -2.49 4.81
C ASN A 63 2.10 -1.14 4.10
N ARG A 64 2.57 -1.17 2.84
CA ARG A 64 2.73 0.04 2.03
C ARG A 64 1.42 0.80 1.81
N VAL A 65 0.32 0.10 1.52
CA VAL A 65 -1.01 0.72 1.35
C VAL A 65 -1.46 1.36 2.67
N SER A 66 -1.28 0.68 3.79
CA SER A 66 -1.59 1.19 5.13
C SER A 66 -0.85 2.49 5.42
N VAL A 67 0.46 2.55 5.14
CA VAL A 67 1.26 3.77 5.30
C VAL A 67 0.71 4.92 4.43
N GLY A 68 0.34 4.66 3.18
CA GLY A 68 -0.24 5.69 2.30
C GLY A 68 -1.60 6.21 2.81
N VAL A 69 -2.45 5.33 3.31
CA VAL A 69 -3.73 5.72 3.92
C VAL A 69 -3.50 6.55 5.18
N GLN A 70 -2.56 6.14 6.05
CA GLN A 70 -2.17 6.91 7.24
C GLN A 70 -1.65 8.31 6.90
N GLN A 71 -0.91 8.47 5.80
CA GLN A 71 -0.49 9.78 5.32
C GLN A 71 -1.67 10.65 4.90
N LEU A 72 -2.62 10.11 4.13
CA LEU A 72 -3.84 10.83 3.72
C LEU A 72 -4.69 11.25 4.93
N MET A 73 -4.83 10.33 5.90
CA MET A 73 -5.47 10.54 7.18
C MET A 73 -4.83 11.69 7.97
N ALA A 74 -3.49 11.67 8.09
CA ALA A 74 -2.74 12.69 8.82
C ALA A 74 -2.88 14.09 8.18
N LEU A 75 -2.88 14.17 6.85
CA LEU A 75 -3.08 15.43 6.12
C LEU A 75 -4.47 16.04 6.37
N ASN A 76 -5.48 15.20 6.57
CA ASN A 76 -6.84 15.61 6.90
C ASN A 76 -7.11 15.69 8.42
N ARG A 77 -6.09 15.46 9.27
CA ARG A 77 -6.20 15.42 10.74
C ARG A 77 -7.22 14.40 11.26
N LYS A 78 -7.37 13.27 10.56
CA LYS A 78 -8.30 12.19 10.89
C LYS A 78 -7.51 10.97 11.36
N PHE A 79 -7.61 10.62 12.64
CA PHE A 79 -6.76 9.57 13.24
C PHE A 79 -7.46 8.21 13.42
N MET A 80 -8.71 8.10 12.97
CA MET A 80 -9.47 6.85 12.97
C MET A 80 -10.17 6.68 11.63
N LEU A 81 -10.34 5.41 11.19
CA LEU A 81 -10.91 5.10 9.88
C LEU A 81 -12.35 5.61 9.72
N GLU A 82 -13.12 5.64 10.81
CA GLU A 82 -14.50 6.15 10.81
C GLU A 82 -14.62 7.64 10.50
N HIS A 83 -13.52 8.39 10.62
CA HIS A 83 -13.51 9.81 10.28
C HIS A 83 -13.20 10.04 8.80
N ILE A 84 -12.64 9.07 8.08
CA ILE A 84 -12.37 9.22 6.64
C ILE A 84 -13.69 9.27 5.89
N ASP A 85 -13.82 10.25 5.00
CA ASP A 85 -15.00 10.39 4.17
C ASP A 85 -14.61 10.86 2.76
N ARG A 86 -15.58 10.84 1.83
CA ARG A 86 -15.29 11.10 0.41
C ARG A 86 -14.95 12.57 0.13
N THR A 87 -15.25 13.48 1.05
CA THR A 87 -14.89 14.91 0.97
C THR A 87 -13.41 15.17 1.32
N ASP A 88 -12.67 14.16 1.80
CA ASP A 88 -11.20 14.24 2.01
C ASP A 88 -10.39 14.33 0.70
N ILE A 89 -11.04 14.15 -0.45
CA ILE A 89 -10.43 14.23 -1.77
C ILE A 89 -11.23 15.17 -2.68
N VAL A 90 -10.53 15.83 -3.59
CA VAL A 90 -11.13 16.76 -4.57
C VAL A 90 -10.79 16.27 -5.97
N PRO A 91 -11.77 16.17 -6.89
CA PRO A 91 -11.52 15.83 -8.28
C PRO A 91 -10.73 16.95 -8.98
N LEU A 92 -9.65 16.60 -9.67
CA LEU A 92 -8.83 17.54 -10.44
C LEU A 92 -9.28 17.71 -11.90
N THR A 93 -10.29 16.94 -12.34
CA THR A 93 -10.84 17.03 -13.69
C THR A 93 -12.35 16.93 -13.65
N GLU A 94 -13.03 17.54 -14.63
CA GLU A 94 -14.48 17.45 -14.77
C GLU A 94 -14.96 15.99 -14.92
N LEU A 95 -14.18 15.16 -15.64
CA LEU A 95 -14.50 13.74 -15.76
C LEU A 95 -14.47 13.04 -14.40
N ALA A 96 -13.45 13.31 -13.58
CA ALA A 96 -13.36 12.76 -12.23
C ALA A 96 -14.53 13.27 -11.36
N ALA A 97 -14.88 14.55 -11.43
CA ALA A 97 -16.01 15.11 -10.71
C ALA A 97 -17.33 14.42 -11.12
N LYS A 98 -17.57 14.27 -12.42
CA LYS A 98 -18.76 13.61 -12.96
C LYS A 98 -18.85 12.13 -12.58
N VAL A 99 -17.75 11.39 -12.62
CA VAL A 99 -17.73 9.95 -12.29
C VAL A 99 -17.87 9.72 -10.78
N THR A 100 -17.24 10.57 -9.97
CA THR A 100 -17.25 10.41 -8.51
C THR A 100 -18.47 11.05 -7.86
N GLY A 101 -19.09 12.06 -8.49
CA GLY A 101 -20.12 12.89 -7.88
C GLY A 101 -19.59 13.81 -6.77
N LEU A 102 -18.27 14.02 -6.72
CA LEU A 102 -17.64 14.97 -5.80
C LEU A 102 -17.65 16.36 -6.39
N LYS A 103 -17.76 17.35 -5.51
CA LYS A 103 -17.72 18.76 -5.89
C LYS A 103 -16.33 19.15 -6.41
N THR A 104 -16.27 20.01 -7.40
CA THR A 104 -15.00 20.56 -7.87
C THR A 104 -14.42 21.54 -6.84
N PHE A 105 -13.16 21.93 -7.04
CA PHE A 105 -12.54 22.92 -6.17
C PHE A 105 -13.27 24.28 -6.21
N GLU A 106 -13.75 24.67 -7.40
CA GLU A 106 -14.51 25.90 -7.61
C GLU A 106 -15.84 25.87 -6.83
N GLU A 107 -16.61 24.78 -6.95
CA GLU A 107 -17.88 24.61 -6.25
C GLU A 107 -17.73 24.61 -4.72
N LEU A 108 -16.64 24.01 -4.22
CA LEU A 108 -16.31 24.05 -2.79
C LEU A 108 -15.94 25.47 -2.35
N THR A 109 -15.17 26.20 -3.16
CA THR A 109 -14.77 27.57 -2.84
C THR A 109 -15.97 28.51 -2.80
N GLU A 110 -16.88 28.41 -3.78
CA GLU A 110 -18.12 29.18 -3.81
C GLU A 110 -19.01 28.89 -2.59
N GLN A 111 -19.18 27.62 -2.24
CA GLN A 111 -19.96 27.24 -1.06
C GLN A 111 -19.40 27.84 0.24
N GLU A 112 -18.08 27.84 0.42
CA GLU A 112 -17.47 28.40 1.62
C GLU A 112 -17.55 29.93 1.65
N LEU A 113 -17.51 30.60 0.48
CA LEU A 113 -17.72 32.04 0.39
C LEU A 113 -19.16 32.45 0.75
N ASP A 114 -20.15 31.65 0.36
CA ASP A 114 -21.56 31.88 0.69
C ASP A 114 -21.88 31.67 2.18
N ASN A 115 -21.04 30.92 2.90
CA ASN A 115 -21.20 30.62 4.32
C ASN A 115 -20.58 31.69 5.25
N ILE A 116 -19.91 32.72 4.72
CA ILE A 116 -19.26 33.82 5.45
C ILE A 116 -20.17 35.05 5.47
#